data_AF-A0A936MJJ4-F1
#
_entry.id   AF-A0A936MJJ4-F1
#
_cell.length_a   1.000
_cell.length_b   1.000
_cell.length_c   1.000
_cell.angle_alpha   90.00
_cell.angle_beta   90.00
_cell.angle_gamma   90.00
#
_symmetry.space_group_name_H-M   'P 1'
#
loop_
_entity.id
_entity.type
_entity.pdbx_description
1 polymer ?
#
loop_
_entity_poly.entity_id
_entity_poly.type
_entity_poly.pdbx_seq_one_letter_code
_entity_poly.pdbx_strand_id
1 'polypeptide(L)'
;MKRATIISAIFATGLVAAPSGEAMATNYSLWIHGRNPGTATQKGNYADFSYWGSSSSAAGVNKKAVNWDGKSTISASNAVIRDALDCYCTGSNWCYIAAHSAGNLQIGYAMALYGGSTRSKKNATPNSSGVCGNTGGTQTGWNIKWVDVASGAGGGSELANLGEWAVSDALTGDLKTANARALYNHNTTRSKYFYLFAGAKGTLYSGLLPGQDDEALSYHSTGGVASTGSFCNPGNWFCDGSLTTGTGSTSNGKAKWSYHHVELVDTGESYDHYSKGSWSGIVGPVRADMATYAY
;
A
#
# COMPACT_ATOMS: atom_id res chain seq x y z
N MET A 1 44.72 71.70 -27.45
CA MET A 1 43.71 71.83 -26.36
C MET A 1 43.17 70.43 -26.09
N LYS A 2 43.43 69.87 -24.90
CA LYS A 2 43.00 68.53 -24.47
C LYS A 2 41.50 68.51 -24.14
N ARG A 3 40.76 67.50 -24.61
CA ARG A 3 39.52 66.93 -23.99
C ARG A 3 39.45 65.46 -24.42
N ALA A 4 39.87 64.50 -23.58
CA ALA A 4 39.18 63.88 -22.44
C ALA A 4 38.16 62.80 -22.87
N THR A 5 38.57 61.56 -22.65
CA THR A 5 37.92 60.25 -22.69
C THR A 5 36.63 60.18 -21.87
N ILE A 6 35.58 59.48 -22.37
CA ILE A 6 34.76 58.53 -21.58
C ILE A 6 34.32 57.38 -22.50
N ILE A 7 34.85 56.17 -22.25
CA ILE A 7 34.29 54.90 -22.72
C ILE A 7 33.37 54.42 -21.59
N SER A 8 32.06 54.38 -21.84
CA SER A 8 31.09 53.77 -20.91
C SER A 8 30.85 52.32 -21.30
N ALA A 9 31.29 51.40 -20.46
CA ALA A 9 30.97 49.98 -20.53
C ALA A 9 29.96 49.62 -19.44
N ILE A 10 28.84 49.01 -19.88
CA ILE A 10 28.11 47.87 -19.30
C ILE A 10 27.40 48.08 -17.94
N PHE A 11 26.08 47.85 -17.92
CA PHE A 11 25.44 46.71 -17.22
C PHE A 11 23.96 46.67 -17.61
N ALA A 12 23.64 45.89 -18.65
CA ALA A 12 22.27 45.46 -18.91
C ALA A 12 22.01 44.25 -18.00
N THR A 13 21.26 44.46 -16.92
CA THR A 13 20.73 43.38 -16.07
C THR A 13 19.68 42.62 -16.88
N GLY A 14 20.14 41.64 -17.66
CA GLY A 14 19.28 40.65 -18.29
C GLY A 14 18.66 39.80 -17.18
N LEU A 15 17.39 40.06 -16.87
CA LEU A 15 16.56 39.15 -16.11
C LEU A 15 16.39 37.89 -16.97
N VAL A 16 17.28 36.91 -16.80
CA VAL A 16 17.07 35.57 -17.34
C VAL A 16 15.95 34.97 -16.51
N ALA A 17 14.71 35.17 -16.97
CA ALA A 17 13.61 34.33 -16.59
C ALA A 17 13.96 32.92 -17.08
N ALA A 18 14.54 32.11 -16.20
CA ALA A 18 14.61 30.68 -16.43
C ALA A 18 13.18 30.21 -16.72
N PRO A 19 12.92 29.49 -17.83
CA PRO A 19 11.65 28.85 -17.98
C PRO A 19 11.50 27.92 -16.77
N SER A 20 10.57 28.24 -15.89
CA SER A 20 10.07 27.28 -14.91
C SER A 20 9.53 26.13 -15.73
N GLY A 21 10.36 25.10 -15.93
CA GLY A 21 9.93 23.88 -16.59
C GLY A 21 8.67 23.43 -15.87
N GLU A 22 7.54 23.41 -16.57
CA GLU A 22 6.30 22.90 -16.01
C GLU A 22 6.60 21.48 -15.54
N ALA A 23 6.52 21.26 -14.22
CA ALA A 23 6.78 19.95 -13.64
C ALA A 23 5.70 19.01 -14.17
N MET A 24 6.01 18.26 -15.23
CA MET A 24 5.08 17.34 -15.85
C MET A 24 4.64 16.31 -14.83
N ALA A 25 3.33 16.03 -14.80
CA ALA A 25 2.75 15.05 -13.91
C ALA A 25 3.44 13.68 -14.11
N THR A 26 4.03 13.14 -13.05
CA THR A 26 4.67 11.82 -13.08
C THR A 26 3.84 10.82 -12.30
N ASN A 27 3.60 9.65 -12.89
CA ASN A 27 2.94 8.54 -12.21
C ASN A 27 3.97 7.67 -11.48
N TYR A 28 3.63 7.18 -10.30
CA TYR A 28 4.45 6.27 -9.49
C TYR A 28 3.65 5.06 -9.02
N SER A 29 4.29 3.90 -8.98
CA SER A 29 3.79 2.69 -8.34
C SER A 29 4.49 2.47 -7.00
N LEU A 30 3.75 2.60 -5.90
CA LEU A 30 4.27 2.43 -4.54
C LEU A 30 3.93 1.05 -3.99
N TRP A 31 4.92 0.34 -3.47
CA TRP A 31 4.77 -1.03 -2.97
C TRP A 31 4.99 -1.10 -1.46
N ILE A 32 3.93 -1.29 -0.67
CA ILE A 32 3.95 -1.30 0.81
C ILE A 32 3.90 -2.73 1.34
N HIS A 33 4.98 -3.19 1.98
CA HIS A 33 5.08 -4.58 2.38
C HIS A 33 4.33 -4.91 3.67
N GLY A 34 4.16 -6.21 3.91
CA GLY A 34 3.51 -6.75 5.09
C GLY A 34 4.42 -6.92 6.31
N ARG A 35 3.95 -7.76 7.23
CA ARG A 35 4.73 -8.24 8.37
C ARG A 35 6.05 -8.86 7.90
N ASN A 36 7.15 -8.47 8.52
CA ASN A 36 8.50 -8.91 8.11
C ASN A 36 9.53 -8.86 9.28
N PRO A 37 9.31 -9.57 10.40
CA PRO A 37 10.15 -9.45 11.60
C PRO A 37 11.57 -9.99 11.42
N GLY A 38 11.80 -10.91 10.47
CA GLY A 38 13.05 -11.64 10.27
C GLY A 38 13.94 -11.15 9.14
N THR A 39 13.47 -10.24 8.28
CA THR A 39 14.25 -9.75 7.13
C THR A 39 14.44 -8.24 7.24
N ALA A 40 15.68 -7.77 7.11
CA ALA A 40 15.99 -6.35 7.17
C ALA A 40 15.68 -5.68 5.82
N THR A 41 14.46 -5.16 5.67
CA THR A 41 14.17 -4.14 4.65
C THR A 41 14.71 -2.78 5.10
N GLN A 42 15.15 -1.98 4.14
CA GLN A 42 15.78 -0.68 4.38
C GLN A 42 14.76 0.44 4.30
N LYS A 43 14.35 0.96 5.46
CA LYS A 43 13.48 2.15 5.57
C LYS A 43 14.10 3.33 4.83
N GLY A 44 13.29 4.05 4.05
CA GLY A 44 13.73 5.23 3.29
C GLY A 44 14.52 4.93 2.01
N ASN A 45 15.01 3.69 1.82
CA ASN A 45 15.56 3.25 0.55
C ASN A 45 14.44 2.72 -0.36
N TYR A 46 13.88 3.60 -1.18
CA TYR A 46 12.79 3.26 -2.09
C TYR A 46 13.18 2.38 -3.29
N ALA A 47 14.46 2.01 -3.43
CA ALA A 47 14.94 1.06 -4.41
C ALA A 47 15.15 -0.36 -3.82
N ASP A 48 14.99 -0.53 -2.50
CA ASP A 48 15.12 -1.83 -1.86
C ASP A 48 13.86 -2.68 -2.03
N PHE A 49 13.86 -3.51 -3.07
CA PHE A 49 12.80 -4.47 -3.35
C PHE A 49 13.02 -5.85 -2.72
N SER A 50 13.91 -6.00 -1.72
CA SER A 50 14.25 -7.30 -1.11
C SER A 50 13.05 -8.09 -0.59
N TYR A 51 12.01 -7.42 -0.06
CA TYR A 51 10.76 -8.07 0.33
C TYR A 51 9.99 -8.65 -0.86
N TRP A 52 10.05 -7.98 -1.99
CA TRP A 52 9.20 -8.23 -3.14
C TRP A 52 9.85 -9.19 -4.12
N GLY A 53 11.06 -8.88 -4.57
CA GLY A 53 11.84 -9.64 -5.54
C GLY A 53 12.64 -8.72 -6.45
N SER A 54 13.02 -9.21 -7.64
CA SER A 54 13.86 -8.41 -8.54
C SER A 54 13.22 -7.05 -8.86
N SER A 55 13.99 -5.98 -8.70
CA SER A 55 13.61 -4.62 -9.09
C SER A 55 13.56 -4.44 -10.61
N SER A 56 14.05 -5.39 -11.41
CA SER A 56 13.90 -5.36 -12.87
C SER A 56 12.54 -5.89 -13.34
N SER A 57 11.80 -6.62 -12.50
CA SER A 57 10.47 -7.13 -12.84
C SER A 57 9.50 -5.99 -13.17
N ALA A 58 8.66 -6.18 -14.20
CA ALA A 58 7.53 -5.29 -14.45
C ALA A 58 6.57 -5.34 -13.26
N ALA A 59 6.30 -4.19 -12.64
CA ALA A 59 5.50 -4.06 -11.42
C ALA A 59 4.95 -2.62 -11.29
N GLY A 60 4.54 -2.06 -12.43
CA GLY A 60 4.09 -0.68 -12.59
C GLY A 60 5.17 0.34 -12.94
N VAL A 61 4.76 1.60 -13.05
CA VAL A 61 5.55 2.74 -13.52
C VAL A 61 6.35 3.42 -12.40
N ASN A 62 7.59 3.84 -12.70
CA ASN A 62 8.48 4.54 -11.76
C ASN A 62 8.52 3.92 -10.34
N LYS A 63 8.48 2.59 -10.25
CA LYS A 63 8.15 1.87 -9.02
C LYS A 63 9.07 2.18 -7.83
N LYS A 64 8.49 2.20 -6.63
CA LYS A 64 9.17 2.46 -5.34
C LYS A 64 8.74 1.44 -4.29
N ALA A 65 9.72 0.89 -3.57
CA ALA A 65 9.47 0.03 -2.42
C ALA A 65 9.31 0.86 -1.15
N VAL A 66 8.12 0.87 -0.57
CA VAL A 66 7.80 1.62 0.65
C VAL A 66 8.02 0.72 1.86
N ASN A 67 9.26 0.71 2.33
CA ASN A 67 9.71 -0.16 3.41
C ASN A 67 9.52 0.44 4.80
N TRP A 68 9.07 -0.39 5.74
CA TRP A 68 8.98 -0.12 7.17
C TRP A 68 9.59 -1.32 7.94
N ASP A 69 9.51 -1.36 9.27
CA ASP A 69 10.18 -2.45 10.03
C ASP A 69 9.43 -3.78 10.03
N GLY A 70 8.18 -3.80 9.55
CA GLY A 70 7.37 -5.01 9.49
C GLY A 70 7.01 -5.62 10.84
N LYS A 71 7.18 -4.90 11.96
CA LYS A 71 7.03 -5.45 13.33
C LYS A 71 6.54 -4.48 14.39
N SER A 72 6.74 -3.17 14.21
CA SER A 72 6.17 -2.16 15.11
C SER A 72 4.66 -2.06 14.90
N THR A 73 3.95 -1.43 15.84
CA THR A 73 2.53 -1.13 15.62
C THR A 73 2.35 -0.29 14.36
N ILE A 74 1.18 -0.43 13.73
CA ILE A 74 0.79 0.33 12.54
C ILE A 74 0.90 1.83 12.84
N SER A 75 0.34 2.28 13.96
CA SER A 75 0.36 3.70 14.36
C SER A 75 1.78 4.26 14.52
N ALA A 76 2.69 3.51 15.16
CA ALA A 76 4.06 3.98 15.41
C ALA A 76 4.92 4.02 14.15
N SER A 77 4.64 3.16 13.17
CA SER A 77 5.43 3.05 11.94
C SER A 77 4.83 3.79 10.74
N ASN A 78 3.57 4.22 10.81
CA ASN A 78 2.86 4.82 9.68
C ASN A 78 3.49 6.11 9.15
N ALA A 79 4.27 6.83 9.97
CA ALA A 79 5.01 8.01 9.52
C ALA A 79 5.85 7.75 8.27
N VAL A 80 6.51 6.59 8.18
CA VAL A 80 7.35 6.22 7.03
C VAL A 80 6.52 6.02 5.76
N ILE A 81 5.30 5.49 5.90
CA ILE A 81 4.35 5.32 4.79
C ILE A 81 3.89 6.69 4.31
N ARG A 82 3.56 7.58 5.24
CA ARG A 82 3.16 8.97 4.94
C ARG A 82 4.27 9.75 4.25
N ASP A 83 5.53 9.58 4.66
CA ASP A 83 6.67 10.22 4.01
C ASP A 83 6.82 9.80 2.55
N ALA A 84 6.59 8.51 2.24
CA ALA A 84 6.58 8.02 0.87
C ALA A 84 5.43 8.60 0.05
N LEU A 85 4.22 8.62 0.61
CA LEU A 85 3.05 9.22 -0.04
C LEU A 85 3.25 10.72 -0.28
N ASP A 86 3.90 11.43 0.65
CA ASP A 86 4.24 12.84 0.48
C ASP A 86 5.22 13.05 -0.65
N CYS A 87 6.26 12.23 -0.68
CA CYS A 87 7.30 12.31 -1.67
C CYS A 87 6.75 12.14 -3.09
N TYR A 88 5.93 11.12 -3.31
CA TYR A 88 5.58 10.67 -4.65
C TYR A 88 4.13 10.97 -5.06
N CYS A 89 3.23 11.28 -4.13
CA CYS A 89 1.80 11.44 -4.40
C CYS A 89 1.29 12.87 -4.13
N THR A 90 2.16 13.86 -4.19
CA THR A 90 1.78 15.29 -4.06
C THR A 90 2.30 16.10 -5.25
N GLY A 91 1.85 17.35 -5.35
CA GLY A 91 2.14 18.21 -6.49
C GLY A 91 1.38 17.76 -7.72
N SER A 92 2.08 17.68 -8.86
CA SER A 92 1.53 17.16 -10.11
C SER A 92 1.60 15.63 -10.20
N ASN A 93 2.25 14.94 -9.26
CA ASN A 93 2.42 13.50 -9.31
C ASN A 93 1.15 12.74 -8.92
N TRP A 94 1.00 11.51 -9.44
CA TRP A 94 -0.07 10.59 -9.08
C TRP A 94 0.49 9.21 -8.73
N CYS A 95 -0.22 8.50 -7.86
CA CYS A 95 0.22 7.19 -7.37
C CYS A 95 -0.80 6.09 -7.62
N TYR A 96 -0.27 4.94 -8.02
CA TYR A 96 -0.87 3.62 -7.88
C TYR A 96 -0.20 2.95 -6.69
N ILE A 97 -0.98 2.29 -5.83
CA ILE A 97 -0.43 1.68 -4.61
C ILE A 97 -0.69 0.20 -4.66
N ALA A 98 0.33 -0.60 -4.39
CA ALA A 98 0.18 -2.01 -4.06
C ALA A 98 0.56 -2.22 -2.60
N ALA A 99 -0.22 -3.03 -1.90
CA ALA A 99 0.02 -3.41 -0.52
C ALA A 99 -0.06 -4.93 -0.38
N HIS A 100 0.66 -5.48 0.59
CA HIS A 100 0.59 -6.90 0.92
C HIS A 100 0.38 -7.09 2.42
N SER A 101 -0.50 -8.02 2.83
CA SER A 101 -0.62 -8.43 4.24
C SER A 101 -0.88 -7.21 5.16
N ALA A 102 -0.06 -7.01 6.21
CA ALA A 102 -0.14 -5.86 7.12
C ALA A 102 0.08 -4.50 6.42
N GLY A 103 0.64 -4.46 5.20
CA GLY A 103 0.72 -3.27 4.38
C GLY A 103 -0.65 -2.70 4.03
N ASN A 104 -1.70 -3.54 4.01
CA ASN A 104 -3.09 -3.07 3.86
C ASN A 104 -3.51 -2.16 5.02
N LEU A 105 -3.24 -2.58 6.27
CA LEU A 105 -3.52 -1.76 7.45
C LEU A 105 -2.72 -0.45 7.43
N GLN A 106 -1.47 -0.48 6.94
CA GLN A 106 -0.66 0.72 6.81
C GLN A 106 -1.30 1.77 5.88
N ILE A 107 -1.68 1.38 4.66
CA ILE A 107 -2.29 2.33 3.72
C ILE A 107 -3.70 2.71 4.15
N GLY A 108 -4.51 1.78 4.67
CA GLY A 108 -5.83 2.07 5.20
C GLY A 108 -5.81 3.07 6.36
N TYR A 109 -4.89 2.88 7.33
CA TYR A 109 -4.68 3.81 8.44
C TYR A 109 -4.26 5.20 7.96
N ALA A 110 -3.32 5.25 7.00
CA ALA A 110 -2.85 6.50 6.41
C ALA A 110 -4.02 7.28 5.75
N MET A 111 -4.84 6.59 4.95
CA MET A 111 -5.99 7.18 4.25
C MET A 111 -7.08 7.66 5.20
N ALA A 112 -7.43 6.84 6.20
CA ALA A 112 -8.50 7.12 7.13
C ALA A 112 -8.16 8.33 8.00
N LEU A 113 -6.96 8.38 8.59
CA LEU A 113 -6.61 9.40 9.58
C LEU A 113 -5.92 10.63 8.98
N TYR A 114 -5.18 10.47 7.88
CA TYR A 114 -4.34 11.55 7.33
C TYR A 114 -4.65 11.91 5.87
N GLY A 115 -5.45 11.10 5.16
CA GLY A 115 -5.77 11.32 3.75
C GLY A 115 -6.54 12.61 3.44
N GLY A 116 -7.09 13.29 4.45
CA GLY A 116 -7.72 14.62 4.33
C GLY A 116 -6.89 15.78 4.89
N SER A 117 -5.64 15.54 5.29
CA SER A 117 -4.78 16.57 5.88
C SER A 117 -4.16 17.50 4.83
N THR A 118 -3.80 18.72 5.23
CA THR A 118 -3.01 19.63 4.40
C THR A 118 -1.55 19.17 4.37
N ARG A 119 -0.96 19.10 3.17
CA ARG A 119 0.37 18.54 2.91
C ARG A 119 1.19 19.49 2.05
N SER A 120 2.50 19.56 2.30
CA SER A 120 3.43 20.27 1.42
C SER A 120 3.64 19.48 0.13
N LYS A 121 3.69 20.14 -1.01
CA LYS A 121 4.07 19.52 -2.28
C LYS A 121 5.57 19.18 -2.25
N LYS A 122 5.94 18.00 -2.74
CA LYS A 122 7.31 17.48 -2.69
C LYS A 122 7.95 17.32 -4.07
N ASN A 123 9.28 17.18 -4.08
CA ASN A 123 10.10 17.09 -5.30
C ASN A 123 10.36 15.65 -5.80
N ALA A 124 9.71 14.64 -5.21
CA ALA A 124 9.94 13.22 -5.53
C ALA A 124 11.41 12.76 -5.47
N THR A 125 12.26 13.46 -4.72
CA THR A 125 13.70 13.18 -4.62
C THR A 125 14.07 12.97 -3.14
N PRO A 126 14.07 11.72 -2.67
CA PRO A 126 14.34 11.41 -1.27
C PRO A 126 15.81 11.61 -0.92
N ASN A 127 16.06 12.10 0.28
CA ASN A 127 17.38 12.00 0.89
C ASN A 127 17.66 10.57 1.41
N SER A 128 18.83 10.35 2.01
CA SER A 128 19.22 9.05 2.56
C SER A 128 18.28 8.51 3.66
N SER A 129 17.46 9.37 4.26
CA SER A 129 16.46 9.00 5.27
C SER A 129 15.06 8.80 4.67
N GLY A 130 14.91 8.86 3.34
CA GLY A 130 13.63 8.71 2.64
C GLY A 130 12.76 9.96 2.61
N VAL A 131 13.25 11.11 3.10
CA VAL A 131 12.44 12.34 3.18
C VAL A 131 12.69 13.22 1.97
N CYS A 132 11.61 13.69 1.33
CA CYS A 132 11.67 14.52 0.13
C CYS A 132 11.52 16.02 0.44
N GLY A 133 12.20 16.84 -0.37
CA GLY A 133 12.24 18.29 -0.24
C GLY A 133 10.92 18.95 -0.68
N ASN A 134 10.59 20.09 -0.08
CA ASN A 134 9.42 20.88 -0.47
C ASN A 134 9.66 21.61 -1.80
N THR A 135 8.64 21.67 -2.66
CA THR A 135 8.65 22.44 -3.91
C THR A 135 7.85 23.74 -3.83
N GLY A 136 7.29 24.04 -2.66
CA GLY A 136 6.45 25.22 -2.43
C GLY A 136 4.95 24.92 -2.61
N GLY A 137 4.12 25.61 -1.84
CA GLY A 137 2.68 25.40 -1.80
C GLY A 137 2.22 24.14 -1.07
N THR A 138 0.91 24.02 -0.92
CA THR A 138 0.27 22.89 -0.23
C THR A 138 -0.89 22.32 -1.05
N GLN A 139 -1.35 21.14 -0.66
CA GLN A 139 -2.58 20.51 -1.16
C GLN A 139 -3.27 19.75 -0.03
N THR A 140 -4.53 19.38 -0.22
CA THR A 140 -5.24 18.47 0.67
C THR A 140 -5.09 17.03 0.18
N GLY A 141 -4.64 16.14 1.07
CA GLY A 141 -4.52 14.71 0.78
C GLY A 141 -3.45 14.35 -0.24
N TRP A 142 -3.50 13.10 -0.70
CA TRP A 142 -2.60 12.54 -1.70
C TRP A 142 -3.32 12.26 -3.02
N ASN A 143 -2.59 12.42 -4.11
CA ASN A 143 -3.04 12.11 -5.46
C ASN A 143 -2.91 10.60 -5.71
N ILE A 144 -3.88 9.83 -5.20
CA ILE A 144 -3.94 8.38 -5.38
C ILE A 144 -5.03 8.04 -6.39
N LYS A 145 -4.72 7.14 -7.33
CA LYS A 145 -5.68 6.62 -8.30
C LYS A 145 -6.47 5.45 -7.71
N TRP A 146 -5.77 4.43 -7.23
CA TRP A 146 -6.34 3.25 -6.58
C TRP A 146 -5.27 2.51 -5.77
N VAL A 147 -5.72 1.50 -5.00
CA VAL A 147 -4.89 0.63 -4.18
C VAL A 147 -5.18 -0.83 -4.54
N ASP A 148 -4.17 -1.60 -4.92
CA ASP A 148 -4.24 -3.06 -5.00
C ASP A 148 -3.72 -3.68 -3.70
N VAL A 149 -4.35 -4.77 -3.28
CA VAL A 149 -4.03 -5.44 -2.03
C VAL A 149 -3.91 -6.94 -2.25
N ALA A 150 -2.67 -7.43 -2.19
CA ALA A 150 -2.37 -8.85 -2.13
C ALA A 150 -2.65 -9.33 -0.71
N SER A 151 -3.68 -10.16 -0.53
CA SER A 151 -4.08 -10.75 0.75
C SER A 151 -3.94 -9.81 1.95
N GLY A 152 -4.83 -8.82 2.02
CA GLY A 152 -4.70 -7.73 2.98
C GLY A 152 -5.18 -8.10 4.38
N ALA A 153 -4.41 -7.76 5.41
CA ALA A 153 -4.76 -7.99 6.81
C ALA A 153 -5.74 -6.94 7.38
N GLY A 154 -6.61 -6.35 6.55
CA GLY A 154 -7.52 -5.27 6.96
C GLY A 154 -8.49 -5.70 8.06
N GLY A 155 -8.93 -6.97 8.02
CA GLY A 155 -9.78 -7.57 9.04
C GLY A 155 -9.03 -8.26 10.18
N GLY A 156 -7.70 -8.18 10.19
CA GLY A 156 -6.83 -8.93 11.09
C GLY A 156 -6.66 -10.40 10.71
N SER A 157 -6.10 -11.18 11.62
CA SER A 157 -5.83 -12.62 11.49
C SER A 157 -6.17 -13.36 12.78
N GLU A 158 -6.73 -14.55 12.66
CA GLU A 158 -6.95 -15.44 13.80
C GLU A 158 -5.66 -16.00 14.38
N LEU A 159 -4.59 -16.11 13.60
CA LEU A 159 -3.27 -16.51 14.12
C LEU A 159 -2.74 -15.50 15.15
N ALA A 160 -3.07 -14.21 14.98
CA ALA A 160 -2.78 -13.18 15.97
C ALA A 160 -3.67 -13.28 17.22
N ASN A 161 -4.92 -13.74 17.07
CA ASN A 161 -5.82 -13.95 18.21
C ASN A 161 -5.33 -15.11 19.09
N LEU A 162 -4.89 -16.21 18.46
CA LEU A 162 -4.42 -17.43 19.13
C LEU A 162 -3.03 -17.28 19.77
N GLY A 163 -2.33 -16.17 19.49
CA GLY A 163 -0.94 -16.01 19.89
C GLY A 163 -0.02 -16.99 19.17
N GLU A 164 -0.44 -17.55 18.03
CA GLU A 164 0.39 -18.45 17.24
C GLU A 164 1.53 -17.70 16.55
N TRP A 165 1.28 -16.42 16.23
CA TRP A 165 2.33 -15.43 15.95
C TRP A 165 2.90 -14.77 17.20
N ALA A 166 2.92 -15.42 18.37
CA ALA A 166 3.54 -14.88 19.59
C ALA A 166 5.08 -14.81 19.51
N VAL A 167 5.63 -14.40 18.37
CA VAL A 167 6.81 -13.54 18.39
C VAL A 167 6.41 -12.25 19.10
N SER A 168 7.24 -11.80 20.05
CA SER A 168 6.95 -10.69 20.97
C SER A 168 6.94 -9.30 20.30
N ASP A 169 6.61 -9.21 19.01
CA ASP A 169 6.51 -7.94 18.31
C ASP A 169 5.15 -7.28 18.48
N ALA A 170 5.16 -5.94 18.47
CA ALA A 170 3.99 -5.14 18.78
C ALA A 170 2.90 -5.23 17.69
N LEU A 171 3.28 -5.54 16.45
CA LEU A 171 2.36 -5.68 15.32
C LEU A 171 1.36 -6.84 15.52
N THR A 172 1.75 -7.93 16.20
CA THR A 172 0.80 -9.03 16.51
C THR A 172 -0.42 -8.51 17.27
N GLY A 173 -0.24 -7.50 18.14
CA GLY A 173 -1.34 -6.85 18.84
C GLY A 173 -2.34 -6.17 17.89
N ASP A 174 -1.85 -5.42 16.91
CA ASP A 174 -2.69 -4.74 15.91
C ASP A 174 -3.37 -5.73 14.95
N LEU A 175 -2.72 -6.86 14.65
CA LEU A 175 -3.24 -7.88 13.73
C LEU A 175 -4.37 -8.74 14.33
N LYS A 176 -4.64 -8.65 15.63
CA LYS A 176 -5.83 -9.29 16.20
C LYS A 176 -7.07 -8.75 15.52
N THR A 177 -7.98 -9.63 15.14
CA THR A 177 -9.19 -9.29 14.35
C THR A 177 -9.97 -8.09 14.92
N ALA A 178 -10.22 -8.08 16.24
CA ALA A 178 -10.91 -6.96 16.89
C ALA A 178 -10.12 -5.65 16.82
N ASN A 179 -8.80 -5.71 17.01
CA ASN A 179 -7.93 -4.54 17.00
C ASN A 179 -7.77 -3.97 15.59
N ALA A 180 -7.48 -4.81 14.59
CA ALA A 180 -7.36 -4.40 13.19
C ALA A 180 -8.62 -3.69 12.69
N ARG A 181 -9.80 -4.21 13.06
CA ARG A 181 -11.11 -3.62 12.70
C ARG A 181 -11.41 -2.32 13.46
N ALA A 182 -10.89 -2.16 14.67
CA ALA A 182 -11.05 -0.95 15.48
C ALA A 182 -9.98 0.13 15.23
N LEU A 183 -8.88 -0.22 14.56
CA LEU A 183 -7.71 0.64 14.40
C LEU A 183 -8.02 1.93 13.62
N TYR A 184 -8.95 1.87 12.68
CA TYR A 184 -9.47 3.00 11.92
C TYR A 184 -10.83 2.65 11.28
N ASN A 185 -11.56 3.67 10.80
CA ASN A 185 -12.76 3.42 9.99
C ASN A 185 -12.38 2.98 8.58
N HIS A 186 -12.53 1.69 8.28
CA HIS A 186 -12.20 1.08 6.98
C HIS A 186 -12.99 1.63 5.79
N ASN A 187 -14.12 2.30 6.02
CA ASN A 187 -14.88 2.98 4.96
C ASN A 187 -14.28 4.35 4.56
N THR A 188 -13.35 4.89 5.35
CA THR A 188 -12.73 6.21 5.09
C THR A 188 -11.54 6.07 4.13
N THR A 189 -11.82 5.74 2.87
CA THR A 189 -10.79 5.56 1.83
C THR A 189 -10.51 6.82 1.01
N ARG A 190 -11.15 7.95 1.34
CA ARG A 190 -11.12 9.20 0.55
C ARG A 190 -11.55 8.99 -0.91
N SER A 191 -12.58 8.14 -1.07
CA SER A 191 -13.17 7.77 -2.35
C SER A 191 -12.19 7.08 -3.30
N LYS A 192 -11.24 6.32 -2.74
CA LYS A 192 -10.29 5.49 -3.49
C LYS A 192 -10.65 4.04 -3.36
N TYR A 193 -10.66 3.32 -4.48
CA TYR A 193 -10.91 1.89 -4.49
C TYR A 193 -9.70 1.12 -3.98
N PHE A 194 -10.00 0.10 -3.18
CA PHE A 194 -9.10 -0.96 -2.74
C PHE A 194 -9.51 -2.22 -3.51
N TYR A 195 -8.71 -2.61 -4.50
CA TYR A 195 -8.87 -3.84 -5.26
C TYR A 195 -8.16 -4.97 -4.53
N LEU A 196 -8.92 -5.98 -4.14
CA LEU A 196 -8.48 -7.02 -3.23
C LEU A 196 -8.27 -8.33 -3.97
N PHE A 197 -7.13 -8.96 -3.70
CA PHE A 197 -6.74 -10.24 -4.27
C PHE A 197 -6.64 -11.25 -3.12
N ALA A 198 -7.63 -12.14 -3.04
CA ALA A 198 -7.78 -13.11 -1.97
C ALA A 198 -7.19 -14.47 -2.37
N GLY A 199 -6.03 -14.82 -1.83
CA GLY A 199 -5.41 -16.15 -1.96
C GLY A 199 -6.10 -17.18 -1.06
N ALA A 200 -6.04 -18.46 -1.43
CA ALA A 200 -6.67 -19.54 -0.67
C ALA A 200 -5.86 -20.84 -0.60
N LYS A 201 -4.55 -20.79 -0.87
CA LYS A 201 -3.69 -21.96 -0.70
C LYS A 201 -3.31 -22.18 0.76
N GLY A 202 -4.29 -22.51 1.59
CA GLY A 202 -4.09 -22.87 2.98
C GLY A 202 -3.48 -24.28 3.11
N THR A 203 -2.58 -24.47 4.08
CA THR A 203 -1.99 -25.79 4.37
C THR A 203 -2.05 -26.12 5.86
N LEU A 204 -1.07 -25.66 6.65
CA LEU A 204 -0.82 -26.09 8.02
C LEU A 204 -1.75 -25.40 9.04
N TYR A 205 -2.07 -24.13 8.82
CA TYR A 205 -2.85 -23.30 9.74
C TYR A 205 -4.35 -23.22 9.42
N SER A 206 -4.80 -23.86 8.33
CA SER A 206 -6.20 -23.80 7.88
C SER A 206 -7.19 -24.46 8.85
N GLY A 207 -6.72 -25.30 9.78
CA GLY A 207 -7.55 -25.80 10.88
C GLY A 207 -7.85 -24.76 11.98
N LEU A 208 -7.12 -23.64 11.99
CA LEU A 208 -7.21 -22.57 12.98
C LEU A 208 -7.83 -21.28 12.42
N LEU A 209 -7.85 -21.14 11.09
CA LEU A 209 -8.46 -20.01 10.39
C LEU A 209 -9.91 -20.34 9.98
N PRO A 210 -10.84 -19.36 10.04
CA PRO A 210 -12.22 -19.58 9.68
C PRO A 210 -12.39 -19.54 8.16
N GLY A 211 -12.81 -20.66 7.58
CA GLY A 211 -13.09 -20.77 6.16
C GLY A 211 -11.83 -21.00 5.35
N GLN A 212 -11.77 -20.46 4.13
CA GLN A 212 -10.56 -20.52 3.31
C GLN A 212 -9.62 -19.36 3.60
N ASP A 213 -8.34 -19.67 3.47
CA ASP A 213 -7.22 -18.82 3.84
C ASP A 213 -6.00 -19.12 2.99
N ASP A 214 -5.02 -18.24 3.03
CA ASP A 214 -3.74 -18.38 2.32
C ASP A 214 -2.56 -18.76 3.22
N GLU A 215 -2.82 -19.45 4.34
CA GLU A 215 -1.92 -19.80 5.46
C GLU A 215 -1.75 -18.71 6.52
N ALA A 216 -2.18 -17.48 6.26
CA ALA A 216 -2.02 -16.36 7.20
C ALA A 216 -3.31 -15.58 7.45
N LEU A 217 -4.14 -15.42 6.42
CA LEU A 217 -5.33 -14.58 6.45
C LEU A 217 -6.51 -15.28 5.80
N SER A 218 -7.63 -15.26 6.51
CA SER A 218 -8.91 -15.77 6.04
C SER A 218 -9.61 -14.80 5.08
N TYR A 219 -10.51 -15.32 4.26
CA TYR A 219 -11.28 -14.56 3.27
C TYR A 219 -12.06 -13.37 3.81
N HIS A 220 -12.47 -13.36 5.08
CA HIS A 220 -13.12 -12.17 5.62
C HIS A 220 -12.18 -10.96 5.67
N SER A 221 -10.87 -11.22 5.81
CA SER A 221 -9.83 -10.19 5.92
C SER A 221 -9.36 -9.79 4.53
N THR A 222 -8.95 -10.79 3.74
CA THR A 222 -8.41 -10.60 2.40
C THR A 222 -9.45 -10.08 1.42
N GLY A 223 -10.72 -10.44 1.59
CA GLY A 223 -11.85 -9.97 0.80
C GLY A 223 -12.52 -8.68 1.30
N GLY A 224 -11.99 -8.06 2.36
CA GLY A 224 -12.49 -6.77 2.85
C GLY A 224 -13.92 -6.83 3.41
N VAL A 225 -14.28 -7.94 4.06
CA VAL A 225 -15.63 -8.17 4.59
C VAL A 225 -15.79 -7.45 5.93
N ALA A 226 -16.87 -6.68 6.05
CA ALA A 226 -17.11 -5.82 7.22
C ALA A 226 -17.46 -6.61 8.51
N SER A 227 -17.63 -7.93 8.41
CA SER A 227 -17.77 -8.86 9.52
C SER A 227 -16.71 -9.96 9.45
N THR A 228 -16.41 -10.58 10.59
CA THR A 228 -15.74 -11.90 10.62
C THR A 228 -16.74 -12.98 10.17
N GLY A 229 -16.21 -14.15 9.82
CA GLY A 229 -17.00 -15.30 9.38
C GLY A 229 -16.13 -16.31 8.61
N SER A 230 -16.62 -17.53 8.52
CA SER A 230 -16.02 -18.60 7.72
C SER A 230 -16.50 -18.45 6.28
N PHE A 231 -15.72 -17.79 5.43
CA PHE A 231 -16.05 -17.63 4.01
C PHE A 231 -15.16 -18.50 3.14
N CYS A 232 -15.73 -19.05 2.07
CA CYS A 232 -15.03 -19.96 1.16
C CYS A 232 -15.35 -19.71 -0.31
N ASN A 233 -14.78 -20.53 -1.17
CA ASN A 233 -15.09 -20.63 -2.57
C ASN A 233 -16.52 -21.17 -2.74
N PRO A 234 -17.21 -20.80 -3.83
CA PRO A 234 -18.53 -21.34 -4.14
C PRO A 234 -18.53 -22.88 -4.12
N GLY A 235 -19.55 -23.46 -3.47
CA GLY A 235 -19.71 -24.92 -3.39
C GLY A 235 -19.12 -25.57 -2.13
N ASN A 236 -18.39 -24.83 -1.28
CA ASN A 236 -17.97 -25.34 0.02
C ASN A 236 -19.08 -25.19 1.06
N TRP A 237 -19.61 -26.33 1.51
CA TRP A 237 -20.77 -26.47 2.39
C TRP A 237 -20.42 -26.42 3.88
N PHE A 238 -19.12 -26.39 4.22
CA PHE A 238 -18.65 -26.27 5.60
C PHE A 238 -18.45 -24.81 6.05
N CYS A 239 -18.82 -23.84 5.21
CA CYS A 239 -18.58 -22.42 5.44
C CYS A 239 -19.90 -21.65 5.55
N ASP A 240 -19.87 -20.50 6.26
CA ASP A 240 -21.04 -19.65 6.50
C ASP A 240 -21.60 -19.05 5.21
N GLY A 241 -20.75 -18.94 4.18
CA GLY A 241 -21.05 -18.41 2.86
C GLY A 241 -19.80 -18.36 1.98
N SER A 242 -19.94 -17.75 0.81
CA SER A 242 -18.85 -17.63 -0.17
C SER A 242 -18.41 -16.19 -0.37
N LEU A 243 -17.11 -15.99 -0.52
CA LEU A 243 -16.56 -14.71 -0.95
C LEU A 243 -16.89 -14.50 -2.43
N THR A 244 -17.44 -13.34 -2.75
CA THR A 244 -17.81 -12.96 -4.12
C THR A 244 -16.80 -11.97 -4.67
N THR A 245 -16.65 -11.90 -5.99
CA THR A 245 -15.90 -10.80 -6.64
C THR A 245 -16.72 -9.50 -6.60
N GLY A 246 -16.09 -8.37 -6.96
CA GLY A 246 -16.73 -7.07 -7.00
C GLY A 246 -16.95 -6.45 -5.63
N THR A 247 -17.83 -5.44 -5.57
CA THR A 247 -18.21 -4.72 -4.34
C THR A 247 -19.42 -5.32 -3.63
N GLY A 248 -20.07 -6.33 -4.24
CA GLY A 248 -21.25 -6.98 -3.69
C GLY A 248 -20.96 -7.74 -2.40
N SER A 249 -22.01 -7.97 -1.61
CA SER A 249 -21.94 -8.81 -0.41
C SER A 249 -21.50 -10.24 -0.72
N THR A 250 -21.03 -10.95 0.30
CA THR A 250 -20.84 -12.41 0.28
C THR A 250 -22.17 -13.12 0.00
N SER A 251 -22.14 -14.41 -0.36
CA SER A 251 -23.36 -15.15 -0.72
C SER A 251 -24.39 -15.26 0.43
N ASN A 252 -23.96 -15.10 1.68
CA ASN A 252 -24.82 -15.04 2.87
C ASN A 252 -25.13 -13.59 3.32
N GLY A 253 -24.93 -12.61 2.44
CA GLY A 253 -25.38 -11.23 2.64
C GLY A 253 -24.49 -10.35 3.52
N LYS A 254 -23.25 -10.76 3.83
CA LYS A 254 -22.32 -9.92 4.59
C LYS A 254 -21.68 -8.89 3.66
N ALA A 255 -21.82 -7.61 4.02
CA ALA A 255 -21.29 -6.52 3.23
C ALA A 255 -19.76 -6.46 3.29
N LYS A 256 -19.15 -5.98 2.21
CA LYS A 256 -17.76 -5.52 2.19
C LYS A 256 -17.69 -4.08 2.71
N TRP A 257 -16.51 -3.66 3.15
CA TRP A 257 -16.28 -2.23 3.40
C TRP A 257 -16.49 -1.43 2.13
N SER A 258 -16.92 -0.18 2.29
CA SER A 258 -17.10 0.76 1.18
C SER A 258 -15.77 0.91 0.43
N TYR A 259 -15.86 1.03 -0.90
CA TYR A 259 -14.72 1.11 -1.81
C TYR A 259 -13.78 -0.11 -1.80
N HIS A 260 -14.16 -1.23 -1.20
CA HIS A 260 -13.43 -2.49 -1.33
C HIS A 260 -14.08 -3.33 -2.44
N HIS A 261 -13.28 -3.66 -3.46
CA HIS A 261 -13.67 -4.44 -4.62
C HIS A 261 -12.80 -5.70 -4.65
N VAL A 262 -13.40 -6.88 -4.65
CA VAL A 262 -12.63 -8.13 -4.78
C VAL A 262 -12.37 -8.39 -6.26
N GLU A 263 -11.13 -8.23 -6.68
CA GLU A 263 -10.68 -8.45 -8.06
C GLU A 263 -10.46 -9.94 -8.32
N LEU A 264 -9.88 -10.64 -7.34
CA LEU A 264 -9.57 -12.06 -7.43
C LEU A 264 -10.02 -12.80 -6.18
N VAL A 265 -10.73 -13.91 -6.41
CA VAL A 265 -10.95 -14.98 -5.43
C VAL A 265 -10.23 -16.21 -5.98
N ASP A 266 -9.26 -16.74 -5.22
CA ASP A 266 -8.44 -17.88 -5.64
C ASP A 266 -9.21 -19.21 -5.54
N THR A 267 -10.09 -19.45 -6.51
CA THR A 267 -10.93 -20.66 -6.55
C THR A 267 -10.14 -21.95 -6.78
N GLY A 268 -8.91 -21.83 -7.29
CA GLY A 268 -8.01 -22.95 -7.55
C GLY A 268 -7.02 -23.21 -6.42
N GLU A 269 -7.12 -22.49 -5.29
CA GLU A 269 -6.24 -22.63 -4.11
C GLU A 269 -4.76 -22.66 -4.50
N SER A 270 -4.38 -21.78 -5.44
CA SER A 270 -3.07 -21.77 -6.08
C SER A 270 -2.09 -20.80 -5.43
N TYR A 271 -2.59 -19.81 -4.68
CA TYR A 271 -1.80 -18.70 -4.15
C TYR A 271 -1.73 -18.74 -2.63
N ASP A 272 -0.51 -18.95 -2.12
CA ASP A 272 -0.19 -18.80 -0.70
C ASP A 272 0.11 -17.34 -0.35
N HIS A 273 0.23 -17.04 0.95
CA HIS A 273 0.49 -15.71 1.45
C HIS A 273 1.88 -15.15 1.08
N TYR A 274 2.83 -16.00 0.70
CA TYR A 274 4.24 -15.65 0.84
C TYR A 274 4.87 -15.15 -0.47
N SER A 275 5.32 -13.89 -0.47
CA SER A 275 6.05 -13.30 -1.61
C SER A 275 7.38 -14.00 -1.93
N LYS A 276 8.00 -14.62 -0.91
CA LYS A 276 9.28 -15.35 -0.96
C LYS A 276 10.42 -14.55 -1.62
N GLY A 277 10.38 -13.22 -1.56
CA GLY A 277 11.37 -12.35 -2.21
C GLY A 277 11.49 -12.58 -3.72
N SER A 278 10.42 -13.04 -4.37
CA SER A 278 10.41 -13.43 -5.79
C SER A 278 9.08 -13.14 -6.50
N TRP A 279 8.27 -12.23 -5.94
CA TRP A 279 6.94 -11.90 -6.41
C TRP A 279 5.99 -13.11 -6.46
N SER A 280 6.20 -14.06 -5.54
CA SER A 280 5.47 -15.33 -5.47
C SER A 280 4.14 -15.21 -4.71
N GLY A 281 3.38 -16.30 -4.69
CA GLY A 281 2.10 -16.37 -3.98
C GLY A 281 1.10 -15.37 -4.53
N ILE A 282 0.23 -14.86 -3.67
CA ILE A 282 -0.82 -13.89 -4.03
C ILE A 282 -0.27 -12.52 -4.46
N VAL A 283 1.00 -12.23 -4.20
CA VAL A 283 1.69 -11.04 -4.72
C VAL A 283 1.90 -11.13 -6.25
N GLY A 284 2.02 -12.33 -6.81
CA GLY A 284 2.22 -12.55 -8.25
C GLY A 284 1.10 -11.94 -9.11
N PRO A 285 -0.19 -12.29 -8.85
CA PRO A 285 -1.34 -11.67 -9.51
C PRO A 285 -1.36 -10.14 -9.38
N VAL A 286 -1.14 -9.58 -8.19
CA VAL A 286 -1.13 -8.12 -7.98
C VAL A 286 0.00 -7.44 -8.76
N ARG A 287 1.18 -8.06 -8.82
CA ARG A 287 2.28 -7.56 -9.66
C ARG A 287 1.90 -7.52 -11.13
N ALA A 288 1.24 -8.56 -11.62
CA ALA A 288 0.79 -8.60 -13.01
C ALA A 288 -0.26 -7.52 -13.30
N ASP A 289 -1.18 -7.28 -12.36
CA ASP A 289 -2.20 -6.23 -12.46
C ASP A 289 -1.56 -4.84 -12.49
N MET A 290 -0.71 -4.53 -11.50
CA MET A 290 0.09 -3.30 -11.45
C MET A 290 0.91 -3.08 -12.72
N ALA A 291 1.54 -4.12 -13.28
CA ALA A 291 2.30 -4.00 -14.52
C ALA A 291 1.42 -3.67 -15.74
N THR A 292 0.16 -4.09 -15.71
CA THR A 292 -0.79 -3.91 -16.81
C THR A 292 -1.48 -2.53 -16.73
N TYR A 293 -1.87 -2.09 -15.54
CA TYR A 293 -2.75 -0.94 -15.37
C TYR A 293 -2.12 0.29 -14.71
N ALA A 294 -0.93 0.19 -14.11
CA ALA A 294 -0.24 1.34 -13.52
C ALA A 294 0.78 1.97 -14.51
N TYR A 295 0.30 2.89 -15.36
CA TYR A 295 1.08 3.69 -16.32
C TYR A 295 0.92 5.20 -16.10
#